data_AF-A0A430G828-F1
#
_entry.id   AF-A0A430G828-F1
#
_cell.length_a   1.000
_cell.length_b   1.000
_cell.length_c   1.000
_cell.angle_alpha   90.00
_cell.angle_beta   90.00
_cell.angle_gamma   90.00
#
_symmetry.space_group_name_H-M   'P 1'
#
loop_
_entity.id
_entity.type
_entity.pdbx_description
1 polymer ?
#
loop_
_entity_poly.entity_id
_entity_poly.type
_entity_poly.pdbx_seq_one_letter_code
_entity_poly.pdbx_strand_id
1 'polypeptide(L)'
;MINITFEGEPLHELCVDLSKAEQAYGSVAAGALVAFISDAQALETVDEMIELLGDDVKILEDDSLSIAIGSDYRAALVVVGTRHTEDPDGRIVWSSVTRLKLLVISRVP
;
A
#
# COMPACT_ATOMS: atom_id res chain seq x y z
N MET A 1 3.34 -3.62 -13.69
CA MET A 1 3.35 -2.29 -13.04
C MET A 1 2.14 -2.22 -12.12
N ILE A 2 2.38 -2.10 -10.81
CA ILE A 2 1.30 -1.96 -9.83
C ILE A 2 0.68 -0.56 -9.95
N ASN A 3 -0.65 -0.49 -9.94
CA ASN A 3 -1.38 0.76 -9.85
C ASN A 3 -2.01 0.90 -8.46
N ILE A 4 -1.62 1.97 -7.75
CA ILE A 4 -2.20 2.32 -6.46
C ILE A 4 -3.21 3.45 -6.65
N THR A 5 -4.45 3.18 -6.27
CA THR A 5 -5.55 4.15 -6.20
C THR A 5 -5.84 4.53 -4.75
N PHE A 6 -6.68 5.53 -4.51
CA PHE A 6 -6.93 6.09 -3.17
C PHE A 6 -8.42 6.10 -2.83
N GLU A 7 -8.78 5.92 -1.55
CA GLU A 7 -10.17 5.99 -1.06
C GLU A 7 -10.80 7.38 -1.19
N GLY A 8 -10.01 8.42 -1.40
CA GLY A 8 -10.54 9.74 -1.72
C GLY A 8 -9.46 10.75 -2.07
N GLU A 9 -9.92 11.93 -2.48
CA GLU A 9 -9.08 13.06 -2.84
C GLU A 9 -8.13 13.49 -1.70
N PRO A 10 -8.54 13.57 -0.41
CA PRO A 10 -7.64 13.99 0.66
C PRO A 10 -6.44 13.04 0.84
N LEU A 11 -6.67 11.74 0.70
CA LEU A 11 -5.62 10.73 0.82
C LEU A 11 -4.69 10.75 -0.40
N HIS A 12 -5.26 10.93 -1.59
CA HIS A 12 -4.48 11.16 -2.80
C HIS A 12 -3.55 12.38 -2.65
N GLU A 13 -4.08 13.52 -2.19
CA GLU A 13 -3.28 14.73 -1.97
C GLU A 13 -2.11 14.49 -0.99
N LEU A 14 -2.35 13.76 0.09
CA LEU A 14 -1.30 13.40 1.06
C LEU A 14 -0.24 12.44 0.50
N CYS A 15 -0.53 11.71 -0.58
CA CYS A 15 0.43 10.81 -1.21
C CYS A 15 1.19 11.45 -2.38
N VAL A 16 0.66 12.52 -2.99
CA VAL A 16 1.29 13.19 -4.15
C VAL A 16 1.93 14.54 -3.80
N ASP A 17 1.53 15.17 -2.70
CA ASP A 17 2.11 16.43 -2.21
C ASP A 17 2.91 16.17 -0.95
N LEU A 18 4.24 16.14 -1.08
CA LEU A 18 5.16 15.93 0.03
C LEU A 18 4.94 16.98 1.14
N SER A 19 4.71 18.24 0.80
CA SER A 19 4.55 19.29 1.82
C SER A 19 3.29 19.07 2.66
N LYS A 20 2.21 18.53 2.07
CA LYS A 20 1.00 18.14 2.82
C LYS A 20 1.25 16.89 3.66
N ALA A 21 1.96 15.90 3.12
CA ALA A 21 2.33 14.69 3.83
C ALA A 21 3.18 14.99 5.07
N GLU A 22 4.17 15.87 4.93
CA GLU A 22 5.06 16.29 6.02
C GLU A 22 4.30 17.01 7.13
N GLN A 23 3.32 17.86 6.78
CA GLN A 23 2.47 18.52 7.76
C GLN A 23 1.56 17.54 8.52
N ALA A 24 1.08 16.49 7.86
CA ALA A 24 0.18 15.50 8.45
C ALA A 24 0.89 14.44 9.30
N TYR A 25 2.04 13.94 8.82
CA TYR A 25 2.70 12.75 9.38
C TYR A 25 4.10 13.02 9.93
N GLY A 26 4.68 14.18 9.64
CA GLY A 26 6.08 14.49 9.88
C GLY A 26 6.98 14.05 8.72
N SER A 27 8.16 14.67 8.61
CA SER A 27 9.06 14.51 7.47
C SER A 27 9.52 13.07 7.22
N VAL A 28 9.81 12.32 8.28
CA VAL A 28 10.28 10.93 8.16
C VAL A 28 9.19 10.02 7.58
N ALA A 29 7.97 10.09 8.11
CA ALA A 29 6.86 9.27 7.64
C ALA A 29 6.39 9.69 6.24
N ALA A 30 6.41 11.00 5.94
CA ALA A 30 6.10 11.52 4.62
C ALA A 30 7.09 11.01 3.55
N GLY A 31 8.39 11.05 3.84
CA GLY A 31 9.42 10.51 2.95
C GLY A 31 9.25 9.00 2.74
N ALA A 32 9.01 8.25 3.82
CA ALA A 32 8.76 6.80 3.74
C ALA A 32 7.51 6.47 2.90
N LEU A 33 6.44 7.26 3.03
CA LEU A 33 5.21 7.10 2.25
C LEU A 33 5.46 7.30 0.75
N VAL A 34 6.15 8.38 0.38
CA VAL A 34 6.46 8.67 -1.03
C VAL A 34 7.38 7.59 -1.62
N ALA A 35 8.38 7.15 -0.88
CA ALA A 35 9.26 6.05 -1.28
C ALA A 35 8.45 4.77 -1.51
N PHE A 36 7.62 4.37 -0.54
CA PHE A 36 6.75 3.20 -0.65
C PHE A 36 5.87 3.24 -1.91
N ILE A 37 5.15 4.34 -2.15
CA ILE A 37 4.28 4.46 -3.33
C ILE A 37 5.08 4.37 -4.63
N SER A 38 6.25 5.00 -4.68
CA SER A 38 7.13 4.98 -5.85
C SER A 38 7.68 3.58 -6.13
N ASP A 39 8.18 2.90 -5.09
CA ASP A 39 8.74 1.56 -5.19
C ASP A 39 7.65 0.57 -5.61
N ALA A 40 6.48 0.62 -4.98
CA ALA A 40 5.35 -0.24 -5.34
C ALA A 40 4.94 -0.05 -6.81
N GLN A 41 4.85 1.19 -7.28
CA GLN A 41 4.51 1.47 -8.69
C GLN A 41 5.58 1.00 -9.67
N ALA A 42 6.85 0.88 -9.25
CA ALA A 42 7.92 0.38 -10.11
C ALA A 42 7.87 -1.14 -10.32
N LEU A 43 7.19 -1.88 -9.44
CA LEU A 43 7.12 -3.35 -9.47
C LEU A 43 6.04 -3.87 -10.42
N GLU A 44 6.17 -5.13 -10.84
CA GLU A 44 5.23 -5.73 -11.77
C GLU A 44 3.96 -6.22 -11.09
N THR A 45 4.12 -6.87 -9.93
CA THR A 45 3.06 -7.58 -9.19
C THR A 45 3.17 -7.31 -7.68
N VAL A 46 2.06 -7.48 -6.96
CA VAL A 46 2.03 -7.29 -5.50
C VAL A 46 2.88 -8.33 -4.76
N ASP A 47 3.10 -9.51 -5.35
CA ASP A 47 3.99 -10.53 -4.80
C ASP A 47 5.43 -10.02 -4.68
N GLU A 48 5.96 -9.38 -5.73
CA GLU A 48 7.29 -8.74 -5.68
C GLU A 48 7.35 -7.64 -4.62
N MET A 49 6.25 -6.91 -4.42
CA MET A 49 6.16 -5.88 -3.39
C MET A 49 6.19 -6.49 -1.98
N ILE A 50 5.52 -7.63 -1.79
CA ILE A 50 5.54 -8.36 -0.54
C ILE A 50 6.95 -8.89 -0.25
N GLU A 51 7.62 -9.47 -1.25
CA GLU A 51 9.00 -9.94 -1.13
C GLU A 51 9.98 -8.80 -0.80
N LEU A 52 9.79 -7.63 -1.44
CA LEU A 52 10.65 -6.46 -1.21
C LEU A 52 10.50 -5.89 0.21
N LEU A 53 9.26 -5.78 0.71
CA LEU A 53 8.96 -5.20 2.02
C LEU A 53 9.21 -6.17 3.18
N GLY A 54 9.13 -7.49 2.93
CA GLY A 54 9.37 -8.50 3.94
C GLY A 54 8.50 -8.32 5.19
N ASP A 55 9.13 -8.12 6.35
CA ASP A 55 8.44 -7.97 7.64
C ASP A 55 7.61 -6.69 7.77
N ASP A 56 7.82 -5.71 6.88
CA ASP A 56 7.08 -4.44 6.89
C ASP A 56 5.67 -4.58 6.29
N VAL A 57 5.36 -5.68 5.59
CA VAL A 57 4.00 -5.99 5.10
C VAL A 57 3.35 -7.08 5.94
N LYS A 58 2.05 -6.91 6.22
CA LYS A 58 1.21 -7.97 6.79
C LYS A 58 0.00 -8.19 5.91
N ILE A 59 -0.24 -9.45 5.56
CA ILE A 59 -1.49 -9.87 4.92
C ILE A 59 -2.49 -10.18 6.03
N LEU A 60 -3.65 -9.51 6.01
CA LEU A 60 -4.72 -9.69 6.99
C LEU A 60 -5.70 -10.79 6.53
N GLU A 61 -6.55 -11.27 7.43
CA GLU A 61 -7.46 -12.39 7.17
C GLU A 61 -8.51 -12.11 6.08
N ASP A 62 -8.81 -10.82 5.86
CA ASP A 62 -9.73 -10.30 4.83
C ASP A 62 -9.03 -10.02 3.49
N ASP A 63 -7.83 -10.57 3.30
CA ASP A 63 -7.00 -10.39 2.10
C ASP A 63 -6.66 -8.92 1.81
N SER A 64 -6.58 -8.10 2.86
CA SER A 64 -6.03 -6.75 2.84
C SER A 64 -4.55 -6.74 3.27
N LEU A 65 -3.81 -5.70 2.88
CA LEU A 65 -2.41 -5.50 3.22
C LEU A 65 -2.27 -4.37 4.22
N SER A 66 -1.46 -4.58 5.26
CA SER A 66 -1.04 -3.56 6.21
C SER A 66 0.47 -3.36 6.12
N ILE A 67 0.88 -2.21 5.58
CA ILE A 67 2.27 -1.87 5.28
C ILE A 67 2.79 -0.83 6.27
N ALA A 68 3.97 -1.05 6.82
CA ALA A 68 4.65 -0.08 7.68
C ALA A 68 5.12 1.14 6.88
N ILE A 69 4.85 2.33 7.41
CA ILE A 69 5.27 3.61 6.84
C ILE A 69 6.10 4.31 7.91
N GLY A 70 7.42 4.16 7.82
CA GLY A 70 8.33 4.53 8.90
C GLY A 70 8.04 3.73 10.18
N SER A 71 8.36 4.29 11.34
CA SER A 71 8.18 3.65 12.65
C SER A 71 6.78 3.77 13.22
N ASP A 72 6.05 4.83 12.87
CA ASP A 72 4.86 5.26 13.60
C ASP A 72 3.56 5.00 12.86
N TYR A 73 3.59 4.72 11.56
CA TYR A 73 2.38 4.64 10.74
C TYR A 73 2.26 3.32 10.01
N ARG A 74 1.01 2.95 9.73
CA ARG A 74 0.65 1.84 8.86
C ARG A 74 -0.37 2.27 7.81
N ALA A 75 -0.12 1.87 6.58
CA ALA A 75 -1.00 1.99 5.44
C ALA A 75 -1.84 0.73 5.29
N ALA A 76 -3.16 0.88 5.13
CA ALA A 76 -4.06 -0.22 4.80
C ALA A 76 -4.39 -0.18 3.31
N LEU A 77 -4.14 -1.28 2.60
CA LEU A 77 -4.43 -1.42 1.17
C LEU A 77 -5.32 -2.64 0.93
N VAL A 78 -6.20 -2.52 -0.06
CA VAL A 78 -7.02 -3.65 -0.52
C VAL A 78 -6.81 -3.90 -2.00
N VAL A 79 -6.98 -5.15 -2.42
CA VAL A 79 -7.01 -5.51 -3.82
C VAL A 79 -8.26 -4.94 -4.47
N VAL A 80 -8.10 -4.31 -5.64
CA VAL A 80 -9.23 -3.75 -6.39
C VAL A 80 -9.21 -4.13 -7.85
N GLY A 81 -10.40 -4.18 -8.44
CA GLY A 81 -10.61 -4.58 -9.82
C GLY A 81 -10.71 -6.10 -9.98
N THR A 82 -10.99 -6.53 -11.21
CA THR A 82 -11.35 -7.92 -11.55
C THR A 82 -10.23 -8.70 -12.22
N ARG A 83 -9.04 -8.10 -12.32
CA ARG A 83 -7.86 -8.69 -12.98
C ARG A 83 -6.89 -9.27 -11.96
N HIS A 84 -7.39 -10.10 -11.07
CA HIS A 84 -6.59 -10.96 -10.20
C HIS A 84 -7.19 -12.36 -10.23
N THR A 85 -6.39 -13.34 -9.86
CA THR A 85 -6.79 -14.74 -9.80
C THR A 85 -6.94 -15.13 -8.34
N GLU A 86 -7.89 -16.02 -8.09
CA GLU A 86 -8.07 -16.69 -6.82
C GLU A 86 -7.60 -18.14 -6.95
N ASP A 87 -7.04 -18.68 -5.88
CA ASP A 87 -6.68 -20.09 -5.80
C ASP A 87 -7.94 -20.98 -5.59
N PRO A 88 -7.82 -22.31 -5.54
CA PRO A 88 -8.96 -23.20 -5.33
C PRO A 88 -9.70 -23.00 -4.00
N ASP A 89 -9.07 -22.37 -3.00
CA ASP A 89 -9.63 -22.05 -1.69
C ASP A 89 -10.29 -20.66 -1.68
N GLY A 90 -10.29 -19.95 -2.81
CA GLY A 90 -10.84 -18.61 -2.95
C GLY A 90 -9.92 -17.51 -2.41
N ARG A 91 -8.64 -17.80 -2.18
CA ARG A 91 -7.65 -16.83 -1.71
C ARG A 91 -6.96 -16.13 -2.86
N ILE A 92 -6.55 -14.89 -2.64
CA ILE A 92 -5.88 -14.08 -3.65
C ILE A 92 -4.51 -14.67 -4.01
N VAL A 93 -4.29 -14.88 -5.31
CA VAL A 93 -2.96 -15.19 -5.86
C VAL A 93 -2.22 -13.87 -6.08
N TRP A 94 -1.38 -13.48 -5.12
CA TRP A 94 -0.70 -12.16 -5.09
C TRP A 94 0.15 -11.85 -6.32
N SER A 95 0.73 -12.86 -6.96
CA SER A 95 1.51 -12.71 -8.21
C SER A 95 0.65 -12.33 -9.42
N SER A 96 -0.68 -12.42 -9.31
CA SER A 96 -1.61 -11.94 -10.33
C SER A 96 -2.14 -10.53 -10.05
N VAL A 97 -1.90 -9.98 -8.84
CA VAL A 97 -2.44 -8.69 -8.42
C VAL A 97 -1.55 -7.57 -8.94
N THR A 98 -2.17 -6.61 -9.61
CA THR A 98 -1.50 -5.41 -10.16
C THR A 98 -2.20 -4.10 -9.77
N ARG A 99 -3.25 -4.17 -8.94
CA ARG A 99 -4.08 -3.02 -8.58
C ARG A 99 -4.43 -3.05 -7.11
N LEU A 100 -4.03 -2.00 -6.41
CA LEU A 100 -4.33 -1.79 -5.00
C LEU A 100 -5.07 -0.47 -4.81
N LYS A 101 -5.82 -0.39 -3.73
CA LYS A 101 -6.42 0.85 -3.25
C LYS A 101 -5.94 1.11 -1.83
N LEU A 102 -5.28 2.25 -1.63
CA LEU A 102 -4.92 2.75 -0.32
C LEU A 102 -6.17 3.29 0.36
N LEU A 103 -6.56 2.67 1.48
CA LEU A 103 -7.77 2.99 2.23
C LEU A 103 -7.52 4.09 3.26
N VAL A 104 -6.46 3.92 4.05
CA VAL A 104 -6.16 4.80 5.17
C VAL A 104 -4.68 4.68 5.56
N ILE A 105 -4.15 5.76 6.12
CA ILE A 105 -2.89 5.76 6.85
C ILE A 105 -3.23 6.08 8.30
N SER A 106 -2.80 5.22 9.22
CA SER A 106 -3.12 5.35 10.64
C SER A 106 -1.88 5.19 11.49
N ARG A 107 -1.83 5.91 12.61
CA ARG A 107 -0.73 5.81 13.57
C ARG A 107 -0.88 4.50 14.35
N VAL A 108 0.22 3.78 14.50
CA VAL A 108 0.27 2.56 15.33
C VAL A 108 0.45 2.99 16.79
N PRO A 109 -0.33 2.43 17.73
CA PRO A 109 -0.20 2.73 19.16
C PRO A 109 1.12 2.24 19.77
#